data_AF-C4VAA1-F1
#
_entry.id   AF-C4VAA1-F1
#
_cell.length_a   1.000
_cell.length_b   1.000
_cell.length_c   1.000
_cell.angle_alpha   90.00
_cell.angle_beta   90.00
_cell.angle_gamma   90.00
#
_symmetry.space_group_name_H-M   'P 1'
#
loop_
_entity.id
_entity.type
_entity.pdbx_description
1 polymer ?
#
loop_
_entity_poly.entity_id
_entity_poly.type
_entity_poly.pdbx_seq_one_letter_code
_entity_poly.pdbx_strand_id
1 'polypeptide(L)'
;MLKRLENILNITASASQTAKLLETTTLNLLKTVLYYYKDKYKIFIKHNINNEDLIGLALIAYCDINNIKIEDNIIDFYYDVILNNRLKDEDILDHLIKENEELRNKLEIEHAFIKQAWYEMCETKTKFE
;
A
#
# COMPACT_ATOMS: atom_id res chain seq x y z
N MET A 1 -2.10 19.25 -17.17
CA MET A 1 -1.67 18.29 -16.13
C MET A 1 -2.41 16.97 -16.28
N LEU A 2 -3.70 16.90 -15.97
CA LEU A 2 -4.58 15.75 -16.34
C LEU A 2 -4.48 15.40 -17.83
N LYS A 3 -4.62 16.38 -18.74
CA LYS A 3 -4.40 16.16 -20.19
C LYS A 3 -3.00 15.65 -20.59
N ARG A 4 -1.98 15.91 -19.76
CA ARG A 4 -0.58 15.54 -20.04
C ARG A 4 -0.32 14.11 -19.56
N LEU A 5 -0.84 13.77 -18.37
CA LEU A 5 -0.92 12.41 -17.84
C LEU A 5 -1.82 11.52 -18.69
N GLU A 6 -2.99 12.00 -19.13
CA GLU A 6 -3.85 11.32 -20.10
C GLU A 6 -3.10 11.05 -21.40
N ASN A 7 -2.43 12.04 -22.01
CA ASN A 7 -1.67 11.81 -23.25
C ASN A 7 -0.55 10.78 -23.09
N ILE A 8 0.13 10.75 -21.94
CA ILE A 8 1.16 9.76 -21.62
C ILE A 8 0.54 8.36 -21.46
N LEU A 9 -0.65 8.27 -20.83
CA LEU A 9 -1.35 7.01 -20.57
C LEU A 9 -2.13 6.48 -21.77
N ASN A 10 -2.52 7.36 -22.70
CA ASN A 10 -3.30 7.06 -23.90
C ASN A 10 -2.48 6.34 -25.01
N ILE A 11 -1.27 5.88 -24.70
CA ILE A 11 -0.45 5.06 -25.61
C ILE A 11 -0.42 3.59 -25.15
N THR A 12 -0.76 3.24 -23.90
CA THR A 12 -0.65 1.84 -23.42
C THR A 12 -1.67 1.36 -22.36
N ALA A 13 -2.45 2.22 -21.71
CA ALA A 13 -3.49 1.80 -20.77
C ALA A 13 -4.88 1.97 -21.41
N SER A 14 -5.76 0.95 -21.31
CA SER A 14 -7.15 1.14 -21.72
C SER A 14 -7.76 2.28 -20.89
N ALA A 15 -8.38 3.26 -21.54
CA ALA A 15 -8.91 4.48 -20.92
C ALA A 15 -9.84 4.23 -19.70
N SER A 16 -10.42 3.03 -19.59
CA SER A 16 -11.31 2.63 -18.49
C SER A 16 -10.63 2.48 -17.12
N GLN A 17 -9.34 2.12 -17.05
CA GLN A 17 -8.66 1.83 -15.78
C GLN A 17 -7.97 3.06 -15.19
N THR A 18 -7.39 3.92 -16.04
CA THR A 18 -6.89 5.23 -15.64
C THR A 18 -8.01 6.09 -15.04
N ALA A 19 -9.20 6.08 -15.66
CA ALA A 19 -10.37 6.78 -15.13
C ALA A 19 -10.76 6.26 -13.73
N LYS A 20 -10.78 4.93 -13.51
CA LYS A 20 -11.03 4.34 -12.18
C LYS A 20 -10.00 4.73 -11.12
N LEU A 21 -8.72 4.83 -11.49
CA LEU A 21 -7.66 5.33 -10.60
C LEU A 21 -7.86 6.81 -10.26
N LEU A 22 -8.27 7.62 -11.23
CA LEU A 22 -8.59 9.05 -11.03
C LEU A 22 -9.89 9.26 -10.23
N GLU A 23 -10.82 8.30 -10.26
CA GLU A 23 -12.05 8.29 -9.47
C GLU A 23 -11.86 7.69 -8.06
N THR A 24 -10.68 7.13 -7.76
CA THR A 24 -10.36 6.57 -6.45
C THR A 24 -10.09 7.68 -5.44
N THR A 25 -10.58 7.53 -4.20
CA THR A 25 -10.35 8.55 -3.15
C THR A 25 -8.86 8.73 -2.86
N THR A 26 -8.44 9.97 -2.57
CA THR A 26 -7.04 10.32 -2.24
C THR A 26 -6.45 9.42 -1.15
N LEU A 27 -7.26 9.04 -0.16
CA LEU A 27 -6.85 8.12 0.92
C LEU A 27 -6.50 6.72 0.39
N ASN A 28 -7.28 6.19 -0.55
CA ASN A 28 -7.05 4.86 -1.12
C ASN A 28 -5.85 4.87 -2.09
N LEU A 29 -5.65 5.96 -2.83
CA LEU A 29 -4.43 6.18 -3.62
C LEU A 29 -3.20 6.21 -2.72
N LEU A 30 -3.28 6.97 -1.61
CA LEU A 30 -2.20 7.03 -0.62
C LEU A 30 -1.85 5.65 -0.09
N LYS A 31 -2.84 4.89 0.37
CA LYS A 31 -2.61 3.51 0.82
C LYS A 31 -1.94 2.65 -0.25
N THR A 32 -2.43 2.69 -1.48
CA THR A 32 -1.88 1.90 -2.59
C THR A 32 -0.41 2.20 -2.83
N VAL A 33 -0.06 3.49 -2.90
CA VAL A 33 1.32 3.95 -3.10
C VAL A 33 2.19 3.48 -1.94
N LEU A 34 1.80 3.75 -0.69
CA LEU A 34 2.58 3.40 0.48
C LEU A 34 2.86 1.89 0.55
N TYR A 35 1.84 1.05 0.35
CA TYR A 35 2.01 -0.41 0.37
C TYR A 35 2.86 -0.90 -0.78
N TYR A 36 2.61 -0.43 -2.00
CA TYR A 36 3.32 -0.90 -3.18
C TYR A 36 4.84 -0.69 -3.08
N TYR A 37 5.26 0.53 -2.76
CA TYR A 37 6.68 0.85 -2.67
C TYR A 37 7.35 0.24 -1.43
N LYS A 38 6.62 0.10 -0.30
CA LYS A 38 7.11 -0.65 0.87
C LYS A 38 7.34 -2.11 0.51
N ASP A 39 6.37 -2.77 -0.11
CA ASP A 39 6.42 -4.22 -0.29
C ASP A 39 7.40 -4.62 -1.39
N LYS A 40 7.32 -3.95 -2.55
CA LYS A 40 8.16 -4.26 -3.72
C LYS A 40 9.58 -3.74 -3.59
N TYR A 41 9.75 -2.51 -3.12
CA TYR A 41 11.05 -1.82 -3.14
C TYR A 41 11.67 -1.58 -1.77
N LYS A 42 10.97 -1.93 -0.68
CA LYS A 42 11.40 -1.65 0.71
C LYS A 42 11.59 -0.16 0.98
N ILE A 43 10.83 0.68 0.26
CA ILE A 43 10.87 2.13 0.42
C ILE A 43 9.64 2.58 1.21
N PHE A 44 9.88 3.23 2.34
CA PHE A 44 8.83 3.83 3.15
C PHE A 44 8.69 5.30 2.79
N ILE A 45 7.50 5.70 2.34
CA ILE A 45 7.24 7.04 1.85
C ILE A 45 6.42 7.81 2.90
N LYS A 46 6.69 9.11 3.05
CA LYS A 46 5.93 10.02 3.92
C LYS A 46 4.48 10.18 3.44
N HIS A 47 3.61 10.57 4.36
CA HIS A 47 2.18 10.76 4.09
C HIS A 47 1.83 12.14 3.52
N ASN A 48 2.77 13.08 3.48
CA ASN A 48 2.56 14.49 3.12
C ASN A 48 2.94 14.82 1.66
N ILE A 49 2.78 13.85 0.76
CA ILE A 49 2.99 14.05 -0.68
C ILE A 49 1.83 14.88 -1.23
N ASN A 50 2.12 15.81 -2.14
CA ASN A 50 1.06 16.55 -2.81
C ASN A 50 0.20 15.61 -3.68
N ASN A 51 -1.04 15.99 -3.96
CA ASN A 51 -1.98 15.10 -4.67
C ASN A 51 -1.53 14.74 -6.10
N GLU A 52 -0.81 15.63 -6.78
CA GLU A 52 -0.36 15.39 -8.16
C GLU A 52 0.73 14.34 -8.22
N ASP A 53 1.75 14.47 -7.37
CA ASP A 53 2.82 13.50 -7.19
C ASP A 53 2.25 12.17 -6.72
N LEU A 54 1.25 12.18 -5.85
CA LEU A 54 0.59 10.96 -5.39
C LEU A 54 -0.12 10.21 -6.52
N ILE A 55 -0.86 10.92 -7.38
CA ILE A 55 -1.51 10.33 -8.56
C ILE A 55 -0.44 9.78 -9.50
N GLY A 56 0.63 10.53 -9.73
CA GLY A 56 1.77 10.09 -10.54
C GLY A 56 2.40 8.81 -10.03
N LEU A 57 2.76 8.74 -8.75
CA LEU A 57 3.33 7.56 -8.10
C LEU A 57 2.38 6.35 -8.18
N ALA A 58 1.07 6.57 -8.02
CA ALA A 58 0.06 5.52 -8.15
C ALA A 58 -0.01 4.98 -9.58
N LEU A 59 0.14 5.84 -10.58
CA LEU A 59 0.17 5.45 -11.99
C LEU A 59 1.43 4.68 -12.35
N ILE A 60 2.61 5.08 -11.84
CA ILE A 60 3.84 4.30 -12.02
C ILE A 60 3.67 2.90 -11.44
N ALA A 61 3.17 2.81 -10.20
CA ALA A 61 2.89 1.53 -9.56
C ALA A 61 1.93 0.66 -10.37
N TYR A 62 0.85 1.28 -10.89
CA TYR A 62 -0.11 0.60 -11.74
C TYR A 62 0.51 0.06 -13.03
N CYS A 63 1.28 0.89 -13.75
CA CYS A 63 1.93 0.49 -14.98
C CYS A 63 2.88 -0.69 -14.75
N ASP A 64 3.68 -0.63 -13.68
CA ASP A 64 4.61 -1.70 -13.32
C ASP A 64 3.88 -3.01 -12.92
N ILE A 65 2.77 -2.94 -12.16
CA ILE A 65 1.91 -4.11 -11.86
C ILE A 65 1.40 -4.79 -13.13
N ASN A 66 1.09 -4.00 -14.16
CA ASN A 66 0.51 -4.49 -15.41
C ASN A 66 1.55 -4.70 -16.52
N ASN A 67 2.86 -4.64 -16.20
CA ASN A 67 3.96 -4.73 -17.17
C ASN A 67 3.83 -3.74 -18.36
N ILE A 68 3.29 -2.56 -18.09
CA ILE A 68 3.16 -1.48 -19.07
C ILE A 68 4.48 -0.70 -19.09
N LYS A 69 5.07 -0.56 -20.29
CA LYS A 69 6.28 0.23 -20.48
C LYS A 69 5.98 1.72 -20.28
N ILE A 70 6.84 2.39 -19.52
CA ILE A 70 6.82 3.83 -19.24
C ILE A 70 8.11 4.44 -19.82
N GLU A 71 8.06 5.71 -20.20
CA GLU A 71 9.25 6.44 -20.66
C GLU A 71 10.22 6.73 -19.49
N ASP A 72 11.53 6.59 -19.74
CA ASP A 72 12.58 6.68 -18.71
C ASP A 72 12.59 8.04 -18.00
N ASN A 73 12.34 9.14 -18.72
CA ASN A 73 12.25 10.49 -18.15
C ASN A 73 11.12 10.64 -17.10
N ILE A 74 10.03 9.88 -17.25
CA ILE A 74 8.92 9.87 -16.30
C ILE A 74 9.34 9.06 -15.07
N ILE A 75 10.02 7.93 -15.28
CA ILE A 75 10.56 7.10 -14.20
C ILE A 75 11.54 7.91 -13.36
N ASP A 76 12.48 8.62 -13.99
CA ASP A 76 13.48 9.45 -13.32
C ASP A 76 12.81 10.56 -12.49
N PHE A 77 11.81 11.24 -13.05
CA PHE A 77 11.08 12.29 -12.34
C PHE A 77 10.42 11.76 -11.06
N TYR A 78 9.71 10.63 -11.14
CA TYR A 78 9.03 10.07 -9.97
C TYR A 78 9.98 9.35 -9.02
N TYR A 79 11.16 8.91 -9.48
CA TYR A 79 12.22 8.47 -8.60
C TYR A 79 12.71 9.61 -7.69
N ASP A 80 12.91 10.82 -8.23
CA ASP A 80 13.28 11.99 -7.43
C ASP A 80 12.19 12.36 -6.41
N VAL A 81 10.91 12.24 -6.79
CA VAL A 81 9.78 12.43 -5.87
C VAL A 81 9.86 11.43 -4.71
N ILE A 82 10.12 10.15 -4.98
CA ILE A 82 10.28 9.11 -3.95
C ILE A 82 11.46 9.45 -3.04
N LEU A 83 12.61 9.80 -3.63
CA LEU A 83 13.84 10.08 -2.90
C LEU A 83 13.66 11.24 -1.90
N ASN A 84 12.95 12.28 -2.31
CA ASN A 84 12.67 13.45 -1.47
C ASN A 84 11.60 13.18 -0.38
N ASN A 85 10.71 12.21 -0.63
CA ASN A 85 9.61 11.89 0.28
C ASN A 85 9.84 10.62 1.11
N ARG A 86 10.99 9.95 1.01
CA ARG A 86 11.29 8.78 1.86
C ARG A 86 11.38 9.15 3.33
N LEU A 87 10.95 8.24 4.20
CA LEU A 87 11.20 8.29 5.63
C LEU A 87 12.69 8.10 5.92
N LYS A 88 13.17 8.67 7.02
CA LYS A 88 14.52 8.38 7.53
C LYS A 88 14.50 7.05 8.27
N ASP A 89 15.66 6.42 8.40
CA ASP A 89 15.79 5.10 9.04
C ASP A 89 15.22 5.07 10.46
N GLU A 90 15.39 6.14 11.24
CA GLU A 90 14.81 6.29 12.58
C GLU A 90 13.27 6.25 12.53
N ASP A 91 12.65 7.03 11.64
CA ASP A 91 11.20 7.07 11.47
C ASP A 91 10.65 5.70 10.99
N ILE A 92 11.43 4.98 10.16
CA ILE A 92 11.09 3.65 9.68
C ILE A 92 11.12 2.64 10.84
N LEU A 93 12.15 2.70 11.68
CA LEU A 93 12.27 1.83 12.84
C LEU A 93 11.10 2.01 13.80
N ASP A 94 10.75 3.25 14.12
CA ASP A 94 9.61 3.57 14.98
C ASP A 94 8.30 3.06 14.37
N HIS A 95 8.12 3.23 13.06
CA HIS A 95 6.93 2.72 12.37
C HIS A 95 6.84 1.19 12.42
N LEU A 96 7.96 0.49 12.22
CA LEU A 96 8.02 -0.97 12.26
C LEU A 96 7.82 -1.52 13.67
N ILE A 97 8.35 -0.86 14.70
CA ILE A 97 8.11 -1.21 16.10
C ILE A 97 6.61 -1.16 16.39
N LYS A 98 5.96 -0.05 16.02
CA LYS A 98 4.52 0.13 16.21
C LYS A 98 3.70 -0.92 15.45
N GLU A 99 4.05 -1.21 14.20
CA GLU A 99 3.38 -2.26 13.41
C GLU A 99 3.55 -3.65 14.06
N ASN A 100 4.74 -3.93 14.61
CA ASN A 100 5.00 -5.19 15.32
C ASN A 100 4.15 -5.31 16.58
N GLU A 101 4.02 -4.23 17.36
CA GLU A 101 3.16 -4.19 18.55
C GLU A 101 1.69 -4.41 18.18
N GLU A 102 1.19 -3.75 17.13
CA GLU A 102 -0.18 -3.94 16.65
C GLU A 102 -0.45 -5.39 16.20
N LEU A 103 0.52 -6.02 15.50
CA LEU A 103 0.41 -7.41 15.08
C LEU A 103 0.45 -8.39 16.26
N ARG A 104 1.31 -8.16 17.25
CA ARG A 104 1.37 -8.97 18.48
C ARG A 104 0.04 -8.93 19.22
N ASN A 105 -0.53 -7.73 19.41
CA ASN A 105 -1.82 -7.58 20.07
C ASN A 105 -2.95 -8.34 19.34
N LYS A 106 -2.97 -8.30 17.99
CA LYS A 106 -3.94 -9.09 17.21
C LYS A 106 -3.76 -10.60 17.43
N LEU A 107 -2.51 -11.07 17.40
CA LEU A 107 -2.21 -12.49 17.59
C LEU A 107 -2.58 -12.97 18.99
N GLU A 108 -2.37 -12.16 20.03
CA GLU A 108 -2.80 -12.47 21.40
C GLU A 108 -4.31 -12.61 21.50
N ILE A 109 -5.08 -11.72 20.85
CA ILE A 109 -6.55 -11.79 20.80
C ILE A 109 -7.00 -13.06 20.08
N GLU A 110 -6.44 -13.34 18.91
CA GLU A 110 -6.77 -14.56 18.14
C GLU A 110 -6.43 -15.82 18.92
N HIS A 111 -5.28 -15.85 19.58
CA HIS A 111 -4.87 -16.98 20.42
C HIS A 111 -5.82 -17.17 21.62
N ALA A 112 -6.26 -16.08 22.27
CA ALA A 112 -7.25 -16.14 23.34
C ALA A 112 -8.59 -16.72 22.85
N PHE A 113 -9.04 -16.30 21.66
CA PHE A 113 -10.25 -16.82 21.04
C PHE A 113 -10.14 -18.33 20.73
N ILE A 114 -9.03 -18.76 20.14
CA ILE A 114 -8.76 -20.19 19.86
C ILE A 114 -8.74 -20.99 21.17
N LYS A 115 -8.09 -20.47 22.21
CA LYS A 115 -8.02 -21.12 23.52
C LYS A 115 -9.40 -21.28 24.14
N GLN A 116 -10.24 -20.26 24.05
CA GLN A 116 -11.63 -20.32 24.53
C GLN A 116 -12.44 -21.38 23.76
N ALA A 117 -12.38 -21.35 22.43
CA ALA A 117 -13.07 -22.34 21.59
C ALA A 117 -12.63 -23.78 21.91
N TRP A 118 -11.34 -23.99 22.18
CA TRP A 118 -10.82 -25.29 22.64
C TRP A 118 -11.46 -25.73 23.96
N TYR A 119 -11.49 -24.86 24.97
CA TYR A 119 -12.11 -25.20 26.27
C TYR A 119 -13.58 -25.57 26.11
N GLU A 120 -14.35 -24.82 25.32
CA GLU A 120 -15.76 -25.10 25.05
C GLU A 120 -15.96 -26.48 24.38
N MET A 121 -15.07 -26.87 23.46
CA MET A 121 -15.07 -28.22 22.85
C MET A 121 -14.71 -29.34 23.84
N CYS A 122 -13.82 -29.06 24.81
CA CYS A 122 -13.43 -30.04 25.82
C CYS A 122 -14.49 -30.21 26.91
N GLU A 123 -15.14 -29.13 27.34
CA GLU A 123 -16.19 -29.15 28.37
C GLU A 123 -17.54 -29.69 27.86
N THR A 124 -17.80 -29.66 26.56
CA THR A 124 -19.00 -30.27 25.98
C THR A 124 -18.94 -31.81 25.98
N LYS A 125 -17.75 -32.42 26.05
CA LYS A 125 -17.60 -33.89 26.12
C LYS A 125 -18.00 -34.47 27.48
N THR A 126 -17.95 -33.70 28.56
CA THR A 126 -18.24 -34.17 29.93
C THR A 126 -19.73 -34.15 30.32
N LYS A 127 -20.63 -33.64 29.47
CA LYS A 127 -22.09 -33.59 29.76
C LYS A 127 -22.91 -34.75 29.17
N PHE A 128 -22.26 -35.68 28.47
CA PHE A 128 -22.90 -36.85 27.85
C PHE A 128 -22.41 -38.20 28.42
N GLU A 129 -21.67 -38.19 29.53
CA GLU A 129 -21.42 -39.36 30.39
C GLU A 129 -22.30 -39.29 31.65
#